data_AF-M6ZI66-F1
#
_entry.id   AF-M6ZI66-F1
#
_cell.length_a   1.000
_cell.length_b   1.000
_cell.length_c   1.000
_cell.angle_alpha   90.00
_cell.angle_beta   90.00
_cell.angle_gamma   90.00
#
_symmetry.space_group_name_H-M   'P 1'
#
loop_
_entity.id
_entity.type
_entity.pdbx_description
1 polymer ?
#
loop_
_entity_poly.entity_id
_entity_poly.type
_entity_poly.pdbx_seq_one_letter_code
_entity_poly.pdbx_strand_id
1 'polypeptide(L)' 'MIWISWPKGSSKVPTDLNENIVREIGLELGIVDVKVCAVSEIWSGLKFYKRKNNIPYIKSYNCSLIYSEKSGWKTK' A
#
# COMPACT_ATOMS: atom_id res chain seq x y z
N MET A 1 -8.98 0.42 -9.35
CA MET A 1 -7.68 -0.24 -9.61
C MET A 1 -6.80 0.81 -10.25
N ILE A 2 -5.58 1.01 -9.75
CA ILE A 2 -4.66 2.01 -10.28
C ILE A 2 -3.29 1.38 -10.50
N TRP A 3 -2.60 1.83 -11.54
CA TRP A 3 -1.23 1.46 -11.85
C TRP A 3 -0.37 2.71 -11.80
N ILE A 4 0.79 2.59 -11.16
CA ILE A 4 1.77 3.67 -11.09
C ILE A 4 3.05 3.12 -11.68
N SER A 5 3.62 3.84 -12.63
CA SER A 5 4.88 3.50 -13.27
C SER A 5 5.94 4.57 -13.03
N TRP A 6 7.16 4.14 -12.78
CA TRP A 6 8.31 5.02 -12.62
C TRP A 6 9.54 4.40 -13.30
N PRO A 7 10.53 5.20 -13.71
CA PRO A 7 11.78 4.70 -14.27
C PRO A 7 12.56 3.92 -13.21
N LYS A 8 13.16 2.80 -13.61
CA LYS A 8 13.96 1.95 -12.74
C LYS A 8 15.26 2.65 -12.37
N GLY A 9 15.75 2.41 -11.16
CA GLY A 9 17.10 2.85 -10.78
C GLY A 9 18.21 2.30 -11.70
N SER A 10 17.99 1.13 -12.33
CA SER A 10 18.92 0.55 -13.31
C SER A 10 18.89 1.21 -14.69
N SER A 11 17.89 2.04 -14.99
CA SER A 11 17.67 2.62 -16.32
C SER A 11 18.55 3.83 -16.63
N LYS A 12 19.43 4.24 -15.70
CA LYS A 12 20.30 5.42 -15.77
C LYS A 12 19.56 6.76 -15.95
N VAL A 13 18.23 6.76 -15.85
CA VAL A 13 17.42 7.98 -15.82
C VAL A 13 17.49 8.57 -14.41
N PRO A 14 17.95 9.82 -14.24
CA PRO A 14 18.00 10.46 -12.93
C PRO A 14 16.56 10.63 -12.42
N THR A 15 16.24 9.94 -11.34
CA THR A 15 14.90 9.96 -10.76
C THR A 15 14.98 9.81 -9.25
N ASP A 16 14.23 10.63 -8.54
CA ASP A 16 14.12 10.57 -7.08
C ASP A 16 13.05 9.56 -6.61
N LEU A 17 12.36 8.92 -7.55
CA LEU A 17 11.27 7.96 -7.31
C LEU A 17 11.81 6.53 -7.21
N ASN A 18 11.55 5.91 -6.07
CA ASN A 18 11.87 4.51 -5.77
C ASN A 18 10.61 3.70 -5.43
N GLU A 19 10.71 2.38 -5.56
CA GLU A 19 9.62 1.45 -5.23
C GLU A 19 9.11 1.62 -3.80
N ASN A 20 10.03 1.85 -2.86
CA ASN A 20 9.71 2.07 -1.44
C ASN A 20 8.84 3.31 -1.24
N ILE A 21 9.19 4.42 -1.90
CA ILE A 21 8.45 5.69 -1.81
C ILE A 21 7.02 5.49 -2.34
N VAL A 22 6.88 4.80 -3.48
CA VAL A 22 5.56 4.52 -4.07
C VAL A 22 4.71 3.61 -3.17
N ARG A 23 5.33 2.64 -2.48
CA ARG A 23 4.64 1.80 -1.49
C ARG A 23 4.21 2.58 -0.25
N GLU A 24 5.09 3.39 0.32
CA GLU A 24 4.82 4.20 1.52
C GLU A 24 3.63 5.13 1.27
N ILE A 25 3.65 5.88 0.16
CA ILE A 25 2.54 6.75 -0.24
C ILE A 25 1.26 5.94 -0.47
N GLY A 26 1.37 4.77 -1.11
CA GLY A 26 0.23 3.88 -1.31
C GLY A 26 -0.42 3.42 0.00
N LEU A 27 0.38 3.01 0.97
CA LEU A 27 -0.08 2.59 2.29
C LEU A 27 -0.72 3.74 3.08
N GLU A 28 -0.15 4.94 3.01
CA GLU A 28 -0.73 6.15 3.63
C GLU A 28 -2.09 6.51 3.02
N LEU A 29 -2.25 6.33 1.71
CA LEU A 29 -3.52 6.52 1.01
C LEU A 29 -4.52 5.37 1.25
N GLY A 30 -4.12 4.32 1.98
CA GLY A 30 -4.96 3.15 2.28
C GLY A 30 -5.23 2.25 1.07
N ILE A 31 -4.34 2.28 0.07
CA ILE A 31 -4.33 1.36 -1.07
C ILE A 31 -3.25 0.30 -0.86
N VAL A 32 -3.57 -0.93 -1.25
CA VAL A 32 -2.67 -2.08 -1.06
C VAL A 32 -2.00 -2.40 -2.39
N ASP A 33 -0.68 -2.58 -2.37
CA ASP A 33 0.08 -3.06 -3.51
C ASP A 33 -0.19 -4.56 -3.72
N VAL A 34 -0.37 -4.96 -4.98
CA VAL A 34 -0.75 -6.33 -5.33
C VAL A 34 0.29 -7.00 -6.19
N LYS A 35 0.84 -6.28 -7.17
CA LYS A 35 1.77 -6.85 -8.12
C LYS A 35 2.70 -5.80 -8.67
N VAL A 36 3.97 -6.14 -8.73
CA VAL A 36 5.01 -5.42 -9.46
C VAL A 36 5.25 -6.08 -10.82
N CYS A 37 5.51 -5.28 -11.85
CA CYS A 37 5.96 -5.75 -13.15
C CYS A 37 6.99 -4.80 -13.78
N ALA A 38 7.86 -5.33 -14.63
CA ALA A 38 8.63 -4.51 -15.54
C ALA A 38 7.74 -4.19 -16.76
N VAL A 39 7.42 -2.92 -16.96
CA VAL A 39 6.62 -2.46 -18.11
C VAL A 39 7.49 -2.38 -19.35
N SER A 40 8.75 -2.00 -19.19
CA SER A 40 9.75 -1.92 -20.25
C SER A 40 11.14 -2.14 -19.65
N GLU A 41 12.20 -2.00 -20.44
CA GLU A 41 13.58 -1.99 -19.95
C GLU A 41 13.78 -0.84 -18.95
N ILE A 42 13.20 0.32 -19.25
CA ILE A 42 13.35 1.56 -18.48
C ILE A 42 12.34 1.64 -17.33
N TRP A 43 11.11 1.14 -17.49
CA TRP A 43 10.00 1.43 -16.59
C TRP A 43 9.58 0.22 -15.74
N SER A 44 9.38 0.45 -14.44
CA SER A 44 8.68 -0.46 -13.53
C SER A 44 7.25 0.01 -13.31
N GLY A 45 6.35 -0.93 -13.05
CA GLY A 45 4.95 -0.68 -12.74
C GLY A 45 4.50 -1.41 -11.48
N LEU A 46 3.74 -0.73 -10.63
CA LEU A 46 3.13 -1.28 -9.43
C LEU A 46 1.62 -1.10 -9.47
N LYS A 47 0.93 -2.21 -9.23
CA LYS A 47 -0.52 -2.28 -9.24
C LYS A 47 -1.07 -2.13 -7.83
N PHE A 48 -2.03 -1.23 -7.67
CA PHE A 48 -2.71 -1.00 -6.40
C PHE A 48 -4.22 -1.25 -6.48
N TYR A 49 -4.77 -1.71 -5.37
CA TYR A 49 -6.20 -1.86 -5.15
C TYR A 49 -6.67 -1.15 -3.88
N LYS A 50 -7.84 -0.53 -3.98
CA LYS A 50 -8.57 -0.03 -2.81
C LYS A 50 -9.37 -1.18 -2.21
N ARG A 51 -9.18 -1.44 -0.92
CA ARG A 51 -9.98 -2.43 -0.18
C ARG A 51 -11.37 -1.85 0.07
N LYS A 52 -12.42 -2.59 -0.32
CA LYS A 52 -13.83 -2.14 -0.15
C LYS A 52 -14.25 -2.04 1.33
N ASN A 53 -13.58 -2.75 2.24
CA ASN A 53 -13.89 -2.79 3.66
C ASN A 53 -12.72 -2.24 4.49
N ASN A 54 -12.40 -0.95 4.32
CA ASN A 54 -11.38 -0.28 5.13
C ASN A 54 -12.06 0.28 6.38
N ILE A 55 -12.14 -0.55 7.44
CA ILE A 55 -12.23 -0.02 8.81
C ILE A 55 -11.00 0.90 8.94
N PRO A 56 -11.15 2.18 9.28
CA PRO A 56 -10.02 3.10 9.28
C PRO A 56 -8.90 2.49 10.12
N TYR A 57 -7.69 2.42 9.56
CA TYR A 57 -6.50 2.15 10.34
C TYR A 57 -6.36 3.28 11.35
N ILE A 58 -6.90 3.09 12.55
CA ILE A 58 -6.62 3.93 13.70
C ILE A 58 -5.14 3.70 13.98
N LYS A 59 -4.31 4.67 13.60
CA LYS A 59 -2.89 4.69 13.94
C LYS A 59 -2.86 4.76 15.48
N SER A 60 -2.64 3.62 16.14
CA SER A 60 -2.76 3.49 17.59
C SER A 60 -1.58 4.17 18.28
N TYR A 61 -1.58 5.49 18.30
CA TYR A 61 -0.77 6.24 19.24
C TYR A 61 -1.54 6.25 20.57
N ASN A 62 -1.16 5.34 21.47
CA ASN A 62 -1.82 4.98 22.75
C ASN A 62 -2.91 3.90 22.67
N CYS A 63 -2.45 2.67 22.43
CA CYS A 63 -3.20 1.45 22.65
C CYS A 63 -3.19 1.08 24.15
N SER A 64 -4.20 1.52 24.90
CA SER A 64 -4.47 0.97 26.24
C SER A 64 -5.95 0.94 26.64
N LEU A 65 -6.87 1.60 25.92
CA LEU A 65 -8.23 1.79 26.45
C LEU A 65 -9.39 1.50 25.48
N ILE A 66 -9.16 0.87 24.33
CA ILE A 66 -10.26 0.53 23.42
C ILE A 66 -10.12 -0.91 22.91
N TYR A 67 -10.06 -1.86 23.83
CA TYR A 67 -10.27 -3.28 23.51
C TYR A 67 -11.12 -3.93 24.61
N SER A 68 -12.28 -3.36 24.86
CA SER A 68 -13.35 -4.03 25.57
C SER A 68 -14.66 -3.80 24.82
N GLU A 69 -15.39 -4.89 24.56
CA GLU A 69 -16.84 -4.92 24.33
C GLU A 69 -17.46 -4.84 22.93
N LYS A 70 -16.81 -5.13 21.79
CA LYS A 70 -17.61 -5.32 20.56
C LYS A 70 -17.27 -6.56 19.73
N SER A 71 -18.27 -7.44 19.69
CA SER A 71 -18.55 -8.54 18.76
C SER A 71 -18.02 -9.93 19.13
N GLY A 72 -18.83 -10.64 19.92
CA GLY A 72 -18.76 -12.08 20.07
C GLY A 72 -19.01 -12.79 18.75
N TRP A 73 -18.11 -13.71 18.42
CA TRP A 73 -18.36 -14.81 17.50
C TRP A 73 -18.34 -16.09 18.33
N LYS A 74 -19.54 -16.63 18.58
CA LYS A 74 -19.70 -18.00 19.08
C LYS A 74 -19.35 -18.96 17.95
N THR A 75 -18.29 -19.74 18.12
CA THR A 75 -18.03 -20.93 17.32
C THR A 75 -19.07 -21.99 17.69
N LYS A 76 -19.76 -22.54 16.69
CA LYS A 76 -20.44 -23.84 16.78
C LYS A 76 -19.41 -24.95 16.86
#